data_AF-A0A420EPF1-F1
#
_entry.id   AF-A0A420EPF1-F1
#
_cell.length_a   1.000
_cell.length_b   1.000
_cell.length_c   1.000
_cell.angle_alpha   90.00
_cell.angle_beta   90.00
_cell.angle_gamma   90.00
#
_symmetry.space_group_name_H-M   'P 1'
#
loop_
_entity.id
_entity.type
_entity.pdbx_description
1 polymer ?
#
loop_
_entity_poly.entity_id
_entity_poly.type
_entity_poly.pdbx_seq_one_letter_code
_entity_poly.pdbx_strand_id
1 'polypeptide(L)'
;MRKIIPVLIAAPLAVALSACGETTPADEATPEPVEADVPVTLPTIPVNSLTTIEYPGTYSKETEDGGIAHITLNGDDTYEYDPGDGNIVKGSYTRMEDGSRVQLEDFNGESAIFAVGTGAIYRMESADTPLTEVSEATMYSRDKDYDPAAEVEEAAEDTAN
;
A
#
# COMPACT_ATOMS: atom_id res chain seq x y z
N MET A 1 -16.80 36.82 -13.21
CA MET A 1 -17.27 37.46 -14.46
C MET A 1 -16.12 37.50 -15.47
N ARG A 2 -16.43 37.19 -16.73
CA ARG A 2 -15.61 37.35 -17.95
C ARG A 2 -14.50 36.30 -18.17
N LYS A 3 -14.35 35.71 -19.36
CA LYS A 3 -15.17 35.63 -20.58
C LYS A 3 -14.55 34.51 -21.42
N ILE A 4 -15.37 33.55 -21.83
CA ILE A 4 -15.03 32.50 -22.81
C ILE A 4 -14.84 33.16 -24.18
N ILE A 5 -13.80 32.79 -24.92
CA ILE A 5 -13.66 33.11 -26.35
C ILE A 5 -13.43 31.79 -27.10
N PRO A 6 -14.39 31.31 -27.91
CA PRO A 6 -14.19 30.21 -28.84
C PRO A 6 -13.68 30.78 -30.17
N VAL A 7 -12.71 30.10 -30.79
CA VAL A 7 -12.33 30.34 -32.19
C VAL A 7 -12.57 29.06 -32.98
N LEU A 8 -13.62 29.12 -33.79
CA LEU A 8 -13.91 28.24 -34.91
C LEU A 8 -13.00 28.63 -36.09
N ILE A 9 -12.29 27.69 -36.69
CA ILE A 9 -11.77 27.81 -38.06
C ILE A 9 -12.12 26.52 -38.83
N ALA A 10 -12.70 26.73 -40.00
CA ALA A 10 -13.25 25.74 -40.91
C ALA A 10 -12.26 25.39 -42.04
N ALA A 11 -12.19 24.09 -42.38
CA ALA A 11 -11.95 23.43 -43.70
C ALA A 11 -10.72 23.86 -44.56
N PRO A 12 -10.23 23.10 -45.58
CA PRO A 12 -10.77 21.90 -46.23
C PRO A 12 -9.74 20.74 -46.47
N LEU A 13 -10.27 19.67 -47.06
CA LEU A 13 -9.60 18.47 -47.59
C LEU A 13 -8.44 18.76 -48.56
N ALA A 14 -7.35 18.02 -48.42
CA ALA A 14 -6.43 17.70 -49.52
C ALA A 14 -5.83 16.30 -49.31
N VAL A 15 -6.45 15.31 -49.94
CA VAL A 15 -5.87 13.98 -50.16
C VAL A 15 -4.91 14.13 -51.34
N ALA A 16 -3.61 14.15 -51.08
CA ALA A 16 -2.58 14.01 -52.10
C ALA A 16 -1.98 12.60 -51.98
N LEU A 17 -2.52 11.68 -52.77
CA LEU A 17 -1.86 10.43 -53.14
C LEU A 17 -0.75 10.78 -54.13
N SER A 18 0.45 10.99 -53.61
CA SER A 18 1.68 10.98 -54.41
C SER A 18 2.36 9.64 -54.21
N ALA A 19 2.06 8.72 -55.12
CA ALA A 19 2.93 7.59 -55.39
C ALA A 19 4.27 8.11 -55.92
N CYS A 20 5.40 7.64 -55.39
CA CYS A 20 6.46 6.96 -56.15
C CYS A 20 7.73 6.82 -55.30
N GLY A 21 8.06 5.57 -54.97
CA GLY A 21 9.40 5.01 -54.99
C GLY A 21 10.50 5.67 -54.15
N GLU A 22 10.72 5.13 -52.96
CA GLU A 22 12.04 4.60 -52.63
C GLU A 22 11.87 3.47 -51.60
N THR A 23 12.45 2.31 -51.88
CA THR A 23 12.29 1.11 -51.08
C THR A 23 13.19 1.21 -49.84
N THR A 24 12.67 1.77 -48.76
CA THR A 24 13.23 1.51 -47.43
C THR A 24 12.48 0.30 -46.88
N PRO A 25 13.16 -0.80 -46.50
CA PRO A 25 12.48 -1.88 -45.82
C PRO A 25 11.82 -1.29 -44.58
N ALA A 26 10.50 -1.44 -44.51
CA ALA A 26 9.77 -1.23 -43.27
C ALA A 26 10.44 -2.15 -42.26
N ASP A 27 11.18 -1.55 -41.32
CA ASP A 27 11.50 -2.20 -40.06
C ASP A 27 10.13 -2.50 -39.46
N GLU A 28 9.69 -3.75 -39.62
CA GLU A 28 8.51 -4.26 -38.94
C GLU A 28 8.82 -4.09 -37.46
N ALA A 29 8.33 -2.98 -36.90
CA ALA A 29 8.33 -2.76 -35.47
C ALA A 29 7.62 -3.97 -34.86
N THR A 30 8.43 -4.91 -34.38
CA THR A 30 7.96 -6.04 -33.62
C THR A 30 7.21 -5.43 -32.44
N PRO A 31 5.90 -5.64 -32.31
CA PRO A 31 5.17 -5.10 -31.17
C PRO A 31 5.89 -5.61 -29.93
N GLU A 32 6.38 -4.68 -29.11
CA GLU A 32 6.95 -5.04 -27.82
C GLU A 32 5.90 -5.88 -27.08
N PRO A 33 6.29 -7.01 -26.48
CA PRO A 33 5.36 -7.84 -25.75
C PRO A 33 4.73 -6.98 -24.66
N VAL A 34 3.43 -6.73 -24.78
CA VAL A 34 2.64 -6.20 -23.67
C VAL A 34 2.76 -7.21 -22.54
N GLU A 35 3.49 -6.85 -21.48
CA GLU A 35 3.52 -7.64 -20.27
C GLU A 35 2.08 -7.85 -19.82
N ALA A 36 1.65 -9.10 -19.80
CA ALA A 36 0.34 -9.45 -19.30
C ALA A 36 0.31 -9.09 -17.82
N ASP A 37 -0.64 -8.24 -17.43
CA ASP A 37 -0.92 -7.88 -16.04
C ASP A 37 -1.22 -9.17 -15.27
N VAL A 38 -0.25 -9.63 -14.48
CA VAL A 38 -0.41 -10.85 -13.67
C VAL A 38 -1.28 -10.47 -12.48
N PRO A 39 -2.46 -11.07 -12.28
CA PRO A 39 -3.33 -10.68 -11.20
C PRO A 39 -2.65 -10.98 -9.86
N VAL A 40 -2.35 -9.92 -9.10
CA VAL A 40 -1.89 -10.03 -7.73
C VAL A 40 -3.01 -10.64 -6.89
N THR A 41 -2.70 -11.72 -6.18
CA THR A 41 -3.62 -12.33 -5.21
C THR A 41 -3.35 -11.74 -3.82
N LEU A 42 -4.22 -10.84 -3.37
CA LEU A 42 -4.13 -10.23 -2.05
C LEU A 42 -4.59 -11.21 -0.94
N PRO A 43 -3.95 -11.16 0.25
CA PRO A 43 -4.45 -11.84 1.44
C PRO A 43 -5.90 -11.49 1.77
N THR A 44 -6.72 -12.50 2.06
CA THR A 44 -8.15 -12.31 2.34
C THR A 44 -8.38 -11.71 3.73
N ILE A 45 -9.45 -10.92 3.87
CA ILE A 45 -9.99 -10.48 5.16
C ILE A 45 -11.19 -11.37 5.53
N PRO A 46 -11.05 -12.30 6.49
CA PRO A 46 -12.18 -13.07 7.00
C PRO A 46 -13.18 -12.18 7.73
N VAL A 47 -14.45 -12.59 7.74
CA VAL A 47 -15.46 -11.98 8.61
C VAL A 47 -15.14 -12.30 10.07
N ASN A 48 -15.23 -11.29 10.95
CA ASN A 48 -14.86 -11.39 12.37
C ASN A 48 -13.38 -11.79 12.59
N SER A 49 -12.49 -11.30 11.73
CA SER A 49 -11.07 -11.70 11.71
C SER A 49 -10.39 -11.60 13.07
N LEU A 50 -10.73 -10.60 13.91
CA LEU A 50 -10.17 -10.42 15.25
C LEU A 50 -10.42 -11.57 16.23
N THR A 51 -11.34 -12.47 15.89
CA THR A 51 -11.67 -13.66 16.69
C THR A 51 -11.48 -14.97 15.96
N THR A 52 -11.38 -14.94 14.62
CA THR A 52 -11.26 -16.16 13.80
C THR A 52 -9.83 -16.48 13.40
N ILE A 53 -8.91 -15.51 13.48
CA ILE A 53 -7.50 -15.69 13.15
C ILE A 53 -6.60 -15.16 14.26
N GLU A 54 -5.37 -15.67 14.31
CA GLU A 54 -4.31 -15.10 15.14
C GLU A 54 -3.73 -13.88 14.44
N TYR A 55 -4.12 -12.69 14.90
CA TYR A 55 -3.67 -11.41 14.34
C TYR A 55 -2.62 -10.65 15.15
N PRO A 56 -2.40 -10.86 16.46
CA PRO A 56 -1.31 -10.18 17.15
C PRO A 56 0.04 -10.51 16.49
N GLY A 57 0.89 -9.51 16.32
CA GLY A 57 2.17 -9.63 15.64
C GLY A 57 2.58 -8.36 14.91
N THR A 58 3.73 -8.42 14.25
CA THR A 58 4.32 -7.30 13.53
C THR A 58 4.04 -7.40 12.03
N TYR A 59 3.76 -6.25 11.44
CA TYR A 59 3.42 -6.09 10.05
C TYR A 59 4.28 -4.98 9.45
N SER A 60 4.89 -5.25 8.31
CA SER A 60 5.77 -4.31 7.63
C SER A 60 5.21 -3.83 6.30
N LYS A 61 5.62 -2.62 5.91
CA LYS A 61 5.36 -2.07 4.58
C LYS A 61 6.51 -1.16 4.16
N GLU A 62 6.95 -1.28 2.90
CA GLU A 62 7.90 -0.33 2.30
C GLU A 62 7.28 1.08 2.22
N THR A 63 8.05 2.08 2.62
CA THR A 63 7.66 3.48 2.57
C THR A 63 8.06 4.11 1.25
N GLU A 64 7.48 5.27 0.90
CA GLU A 64 7.82 5.98 -0.34
C GLU A 64 9.29 6.42 -0.39
N ASP A 65 9.92 6.59 0.77
CA ASP A 65 11.33 6.98 0.91
C ASP A 65 12.29 5.77 0.88
N GLY A 66 11.79 4.55 0.66
CA GLY A 66 12.56 3.31 0.62
C GLY A 66 12.94 2.74 2.01
N GLY A 67 12.32 3.25 3.08
CA GLY A 67 12.38 2.67 4.41
C GLY A 67 11.34 1.57 4.61
N ILE A 68 11.30 0.97 5.80
CA ILE A 68 10.30 -0.03 6.18
C ILE A 68 9.56 0.46 7.41
N ALA A 69 8.26 0.69 7.28
CA ALA A 69 7.39 0.98 8.41
C ALA A 69 6.92 -0.32 9.05
N HIS A 70 6.88 -0.38 10.38
CA HIS A 70 6.45 -1.54 11.15
C HIS A 70 5.27 -1.17 12.06
N ILE A 71 4.22 -1.99 12.07
CA ILE A 71 3.11 -1.92 13.03
C ILE A 71 3.08 -3.24 13.79
N THR A 72 3.25 -3.19 15.10
CA THR A 72 3.04 -4.33 16.00
C THR A 72 1.69 -4.19 16.68
N LEU A 73 0.78 -5.15 16.46
CA LEU A 73 -0.48 -5.24 17.20
C LEU A 73 -0.33 -6.27 18.33
N ASN A 74 -0.56 -5.85 19.57
CA ASN A 74 -0.44 -6.72 20.75
C ASN A 74 -1.81 -7.32 21.14
N GLY A 75 -1.79 -8.46 21.81
CA GLY A 75 -3.03 -9.14 22.24
C GLY A 75 -3.82 -8.43 23.35
N ASP A 76 -3.24 -7.41 23.96
CA ASP A 76 -3.80 -6.60 25.06
C ASP A 76 -4.37 -5.24 24.60
N ASP A 77 -4.63 -5.10 23.31
CA ASP A 77 -5.18 -3.88 22.69
C ASP A 77 -4.24 -2.66 22.70
N THR A 78 -2.94 -2.93 22.74
CA THR A 78 -1.89 -1.95 22.51
C THR A 78 -1.21 -2.15 21.15
N TYR A 79 -0.53 -1.13 20.64
CA TYR A 79 0.30 -1.23 19.46
C TYR A 79 1.62 -0.47 19.61
N GLU A 80 2.58 -0.86 18.78
CA GLU A 80 3.80 -0.11 18.51
C GLU A 80 3.87 0.21 17.02
N TYR A 81 4.34 1.40 16.66
CA TYR A 81 4.46 1.84 15.29
C TYR A 81 5.79 2.55 15.06
N ASP A 82 6.57 2.05 14.11
CA ASP A 82 7.74 2.71 13.54
C ASP A 82 7.40 3.15 12.11
N PRO A 83 7.42 4.45 11.78
CA PRO A 83 7.19 4.92 10.43
C PRO A 83 8.35 4.63 9.45
N GLY A 84 9.42 3.99 9.91
CA GLY A 84 10.63 3.65 9.15
C GLY A 84 11.81 4.59 9.40
N ASP A 85 11.72 5.43 10.42
CA ASP A 85 12.79 6.34 10.86
C ASP A 85 13.42 5.91 12.20
N GLY A 86 12.97 4.79 12.77
CA GLY A 86 13.41 4.24 14.04
C GLY A 86 12.74 4.86 15.27
N ASN A 87 11.83 5.82 15.09
CA ASN A 87 11.08 6.43 16.20
C ASN A 87 9.81 5.63 16.48
N ILE A 88 9.85 4.80 17.52
CA ILE A 88 8.70 3.98 17.90
C ILE A 88 7.67 4.80 18.70
N VAL A 89 6.45 4.87 18.16
CA VAL A 89 5.25 5.38 18.83
C VAL A 89 4.49 4.20 19.46
N LYS A 90 3.97 4.38 20.67
CA LYS A 90 3.16 3.37 21.36
C LYS A 90 1.79 3.93 21.71
N GLY A 91 0.76 3.11 21.58
CA GLY A 91 -0.61 3.53 21.89
C GLY A 91 -1.57 2.37 22.11
N SER A 92 -2.84 2.72 22.29
CA SER A 92 -3.97 1.79 22.33
C SER A 92 -4.71 1.76 20.99
N TYR A 93 -5.28 0.61 20.67
CA TYR A 93 -6.24 0.52 19.57
C TYR A 93 -7.60 0.05 20.09
N THR A 94 -8.66 0.48 19.40
CA THR A 94 -10.03 0.00 19.66
C THR A 94 -10.43 -1.01 18.60
N ARG A 95 -11.00 -2.14 19.02
CA ARG A 95 -11.63 -3.11 18.11
C ARG A 95 -12.99 -2.57 17.66
N MET A 96 -13.24 -2.55 16.35
CA MET A 96 -14.51 -2.07 15.81
C MET A 96 -15.61 -3.13 15.92
N GLU A 97 -16.87 -2.69 15.85
CA GLU A 97 -18.05 -3.55 16.01
C GLU A 97 -18.20 -4.62 14.91
N ASP A 98 -17.56 -4.43 13.75
CA ASP A 98 -17.53 -5.40 12.65
C ASP A 98 -16.64 -6.63 12.93
N GLY A 99 -15.93 -6.63 14.06
CA GLY A 99 -15.03 -7.69 14.49
C GLY A 99 -13.85 -7.95 13.56
N SER A 100 -13.60 -7.06 12.59
CA SER A 100 -12.61 -7.26 11.53
C SER A 100 -11.67 -6.06 11.37
N ARG A 101 -11.94 -4.95 12.05
CA ARG A 101 -11.12 -3.73 12.04
C ARG A 101 -10.65 -3.30 13.41
N VAL A 102 -9.51 -2.64 13.41
CA VAL A 102 -8.98 -1.91 14.57
C VAL A 102 -8.81 -0.44 14.21
N GLN A 103 -9.00 0.44 15.19
CA GLN A 103 -8.71 1.86 15.09
C GLN A 103 -7.55 2.19 16.02
N LEU A 104 -6.42 2.60 15.45
CA LEU A 104 -5.28 3.14 16.20
C LEU A 104 -5.56 4.61 16.48
N GLU A 105 -5.41 5.03 17.73
CA GLU A 105 -5.76 6.40 18.17
C GLU A 105 -4.70 7.44 17.77
N ASP A 106 -3.43 7.06 17.71
CA ASP A 106 -2.30 7.96 17.45
C ASP A 106 -1.32 7.36 16.41
N PHE A 107 -1.79 7.25 15.17
CA PHE A 107 -1.00 6.84 14.02
C PHE A 107 -0.46 8.08 13.29
N ASN A 108 0.82 8.40 13.50
CA ASN A 108 1.43 9.65 13.01
C ASN A 108 0.70 10.94 13.46
N GLY A 109 0.17 10.98 14.69
CA GLY A 109 -0.57 12.14 15.19
C GLY A 109 -2.05 12.18 14.80
N GLU A 110 -2.55 11.18 14.09
CA GLU A 110 -3.94 11.07 13.66
C GLU A 110 -4.50 9.67 13.90
N SER A 111 -5.82 9.53 14.00
CA SER A 111 -6.42 8.19 14.09
C SER A 111 -6.38 7.49 12.74
N ALA A 112 -6.09 6.18 12.73
CA ALA A 112 -6.10 5.37 11.52
C ALA A 112 -6.85 4.05 11.72
N ILE A 113 -7.54 3.59 10.69
CA ILE A 113 -8.31 2.34 10.72
C ILE A 113 -7.60 1.29 9.87
N PHE A 114 -7.50 0.08 10.40
CA PHE A 114 -6.92 -1.06 9.71
C PHE A 114 -7.89 -2.23 9.68
N ALA A 115 -8.08 -2.84 8.50
CA ALA A 115 -8.73 -4.13 8.37
C ALA A 115 -7.71 -5.26 8.55
N VAL A 116 -8.08 -6.27 9.32
CA VAL A 116 -7.19 -7.37 9.70
C VAL A 116 -7.47 -8.59 8.82
N GLY A 117 -6.48 -8.98 8.01
CA GLY A 117 -6.54 -10.14 7.11
C GLY A 117 -5.59 -11.26 7.52
N THR A 118 -5.66 -12.37 6.80
CA THR A 118 -4.80 -13.54 7.06
C THR A 118 -3.36 -13.23 6.67
N GLY A 119 -2.54 -12.86 7.65
CA GLY A 119 -1.13 -12.55 7.43
C GLY A 119 -0.87 -11.16 6.84
N ALA A 120 -1.84 -10.26 6.89
CA ALA A 120 -1.68 -8.86 6.52
C ALA A 120 -2.69 -7.97 7.24
N ILE A 121 -2.40 -6.68 7.35
CA ILE A 121 -3.36 -5.64 7.70
C ILE A 121 -3.43 -4.61 6.59
N TYR A 122 -4.58 -3.96 6.42
CA TYR A 122 -4.80 -2.99 5.35
C TYR A 122 -5.26 -1.66 5.93
N ARG A 123 -4.54 -0.58 5.63
CA ARG A 123 -4.99 0.77 6.00
C ARG A 123 -6.26 1.11 5.22
N MET A 124 -7.31 1.49 5.94
CA MET A 124 -8.60 1.86 5.39
C MET A 124 -8.72 3.38 5.31
N GLU A 125 -9.42 3.87 4.28
CA GLU A 125 -9.74 5.31 4.17
C GLU A 125 -10.71 5.74 5.28
N SER A 126 -11.67 4.89 5.63
CA SER A 126 -12.70 5.20 6.63
C SER A 126 -13.28 3.95 7.30
N ALA A 127 -14.11 4.17 8.33
CA ALA A 127 -14.87 3.14 9.01
C ALA A 127 -15.97 2.50 8.14
N ASP A 128 -16.30 3.07 6.99
CA ASP A 128 -17.37 2.59 6.10
C ASP A 128 -16.81 1.96 4.82
N THR A 129 -15.51 2.12 4.54
CA THR A 129 -14.85 1.56 3.35
C THR A 129 -15.06 0.04 3.30
N PRO A 130 -15.60 -0.56 2.22
CA PRO A 130 -15.82 -2.00 2.16
C PRO A 130 -14.54 -2.83 2.40
N LEU A 131 -14.65 -3.97 3.07
CA LEU A 131 -13.50 -4.88 3.29
C LEU A 131 -12.93 -5.48 1.98
N THR A 132 -13.66 -5.35 0.87
CA THR A 132 -13.20 -5.74 -0.47
C THR A 132 -12.37 -4.66 -1.16
N GLU A 133 -12.40 -3.43 -0.65
CA GLU A 133 -11.69 -2.29 -1.22
C GLU A 133 -10.32 -2.15 -0.55
N VAL A 134 -9.45 -3.11 -0.87
CA VAL A 134 -8.07 -3.17 -0.40
C VAL A 134 -7.11 -3.27 -1.58
N SER A 135 -5.88 -2.81 -1.40
CA SER A 135 -4.84 -2.87 -2.42
C SER A 135 -3.47 -3.12 -1.79
N GLU A 136 -2.48 -3.50 -2.61
CA GLU A 136 -1.09 -3.64 -2.15
C GLU A 136 -0.56 -2.33 -1.55
N ALA A 137 -0.99 -1.18 -2.08
CA ALA A 137 -0.55 0.12 -1.61
C ALA A 137 -0.96 0.42 -0.16
N THR A 138 -1.99 -0.24 0.37
CA THR A 138 -2.43 -0.08 1.76
C THR A 138 -2.07 -1.26 2.65
N MET A 139 -1.44 -2.30 2.09
CA MET A 139 -1.12 -3.55 2.76
C MET A 139 0.15 -3.42 3.59
N TYR A 140 0.08 -3.88 4.84
CA TYR A 140 1.24 -4.26 5.63
C TYR A 140 1.24 -5.78 5.76
N SER A 141 2.34 -6.41 5.37
CA SER A 141 2.49 -7.86 5.38
C SER A 141 2.98 -8.33 6.73
N ARG A 142 2.46 -9.45 7.25
CA ARG A 142 2.93 -9.99 8.53
C ARG A 142 4.37 -10.46 8.39
N ASP A 143 5.22 -9.96 9.27
CA ASP A 143 6.59 -10.40 9.37
C ASP A 143 6.64 -11.76 10.04
N LYS A 144 7.21 -12.74 9.35
CA LYS A 144 7.32 -14.12 9.85
C LYS A 144 8.57 -14.29 10.73
N ASP A 145 9.51 -13.35 10.61
CA ASP A 145 10.85 -13.40 11.19
C ASP A 145 11.13 -12.20 12.12
N TYR A 146 10.17 -11.29 12.33
CA TYR A 146 10.38 -10.13 13.21
C TYR A 146 10.33 -10.56 14.68
N ASP A 147 11.50 -10.50 15.32
CA ASP A 147 11.66 -10.64 16.77
C ASP A 147 12.03 -9.26 17.36
N PRO A 148 11.10 -8.56 18.04
CA PRO A 148 11.40 -7.25 18.63
C PRO A 148 12.49 -7.30 19.71
N ALA A 149 12.88 -8.49 20.19
CA ALA A 149 13.98 -8.67 21.13
C ALA A 149 15.36 -8.85 20.46
N ALA A 150 15.43 -9.10 19.15
CA ALA A 150 16.69 -9.32 18.44
C ALA A 150 17.42 -8.01 18.09
N GLU A 151 16.69 -6.91 17.87
CA GLU A 151 17.29 -5.61 17.50
C GLU A 151 17.92 -4.86 18.69
N VAL A 152 17.68 -5.31 19.93
CA VAL A 152 18.26 -4.70 21.15
C VAL A 152 19.63 -5.27 21.53
N GLU A 153 20.07 -6.40 20.95
CA GLU A 153 21.38 -6.99 21.28
C GLU A 153 22.54 -6.43 20.45
N GLU A 154 22.34 -5.92 19.22
CA GLU A 154 23.45 -5.40 18.39
C GLU A 154 23.98 -4.03 18.87
N ALA A 155 23.20 -3.28 19.65
CA ALA A 155 23.61 -1.99 20.19
C ALA A 155 24.43 -2.08 21.51
N ALA A 156 24.53 -3.26 22.11
CA ALA A 156 25.17 -3.43 23.43
C ALA A 156 26.64 -3.86 23.38
N GLU A 157 27.16 -4.30 22.22
CA GLU A 157 28.54 -4.83 22.12
C GLU A 157 29.60 -3.77 21.74
N ASP A 158 29.22 -2.57 21.27
CA ASP A 158 30.18 -1.50 20.86
C ASP A 158 30.50 -0.47 21.97
N THR A 159 30.31 -0.82 23.25
CA THR A 159 30.83 0.00 24.37
C THR A 159 31.86 -0.72 25.24
N ALA A 160 32.31 -1.90 24.82
CA ALA A 160 33.34 -2.68 25.50
C ALA A 160 34.59 -2.89 24.62
N ASN A 161 35.26 -1.81 24.20
CA ASN A 161 36.67 -1.88 23.80
C ASN A 161 37.44 -0.60 24.12
#